data_AF-A0A8T3KPE6-F1
#
_entry.id   AF-A0A8T3KPE6-F1
#
_cell.length_a   1.000
_cell.length_b   1.000
_cell.length_c   1.000
_cell.angle_alpha   90.00
_cell.angle_beta   90.00
_cell.angle_gamma   90.00
#
_symmetry.space_group_name_H-M   'P 1'
#
loop_
_entity.id
_entity.type
_entity.pdbx_description
1 polymer ?
#
loop_
_entity_poly.entity_id
_entity_poly.type
_entity_poly.pdbx_seq_one_letter_code
_entity_poly.pdbx_strand_id
1 'polypeptide(L)'
;MASVLGLQEQSIMPSKAFIDANFLLAMEGSNHRYHKACRDLVSKLSQKGTRFYISPLVIDEFYFAIISMTLRKKHKFENVIWCYRTNFSNPHTAPSAQ
;
A
#
# COMPACT_ATOMS: atom_id res chain seq x y z
N MET A 1 43.75 31.98 -19.02
CA MET A 1 44.33 31.26 -17.86
C MET A 1 43.17 30.77 -16.98
N ALA A 2 43.11 29.45 -16.72
CA ALA A 2 42.30 28.66 -15.76
C ALA A 2 40.87 29.17 -15.41
N SER A 3 39.77 28.56 -15.86
CA SER A 3 39.23 27.20 -15.63
C SER A 3 38.77 26.90 -14.19
N VAL A 4 37.58 26.27 -14.12
CA VAL A 4 36.99 25.49 -13.03
C VAL A 4 36.20 26.25 -11.94
N LEU A 5 34.90 26.45 -12.19
CA LEU A 5 33.89 26.01 -11.24
C LEU A 5 32.91 25.12 -12.00
N GLY A 6 33.22 23.82 -12.00
CA GLY A 6 32.36 22.79 -12.53
C GLY A 6 31.00 22.91 -11.89
N LEU A 7 30.00 23.19 -12.73
CA LEU A 7 28.62 22.84 -12.45
C LEU A 7 28.62 21.33 -12.22
N GLN A 8 28.72 20.95 -10.96
CA GLN A 8 28.43 19.61 -10.51
C GLN A 8 26.92 19.46 -10.75
N GLU A 9 26.56 19.05 -11.97
CA GLU A 9 25.30 18.36 -12.23
C GLU A 9 25.29 17.16 -11.30
N GLN A 10 24.82 17.37 -10.07
CA GLN A 10 24.38 16.29 -9.23
C GLN A 10 23.29 15.61 -10.04
N SER A 11 23.63 14.47 -10.62
CA SER A 11 22.66 13.54 -11.17
C SER A 11 21.68 13.22 -10.04
N ILE A 12 20.57 13.96 -9.99
CA ILE A 12 19.49 13.71 -9.04
C ILE A 12 18.79 12.46 -9.55
N MET A 13 19.35 11.30 -9.20
CA MET A 13 18.65 10.04 -9.35
C MET A 13 17.29 10.18 -8.66
N PRO A 14 16.17 9.92 -9.35
CA PRO A 14 14.84 10.10 -8.76
C PRO A 14 14.73 9.21 -7.53
N SER A 15 14.35 9.79 -6.39
CA SER A 15 14.16 9.05 -5.14
C SER A 15 13.10 7.97 -5.33
N LYS A 16 13.30 6.81 -4.70
CA LYS A 16 12.33 5.71 -4.71
C LYS A 16 11.56 5.73 -3.39
N ALA A 17 10.24 5.61 -3.46
CA ALA A 17 9.37 5.44 -2.30
C ALA A 17 8.63 4.12 -2.41
N PHE A 18 8.73 3.28 -1.38
CA PHE A 18 7.97 2.04 -1.27
C PHE A 18 6.72 2.31 -0.44
N ILE A 19 5.57 1.90 -0.96
CA ILE A 19 4.28 2.17 -0.34
C ILE A 19 3.79 0.94 0.42
N ASP A 20 3.27 1.19 1.61
CA ASP A 20 2.64 0.20 2.48
C ASP A 20 1.11 0.20 2.32
N ALA A 21 0.45 -0.91 2.68
CA ALA A 21 -1.00 -1.06 2.53
C ALA A 21 -1.77 -0.05 3.39
N ASN A 22 -1.27 0.28 4.59
CA ASN A 22 -1.92 1.27 5.46
C ASN A 22 -1.91 2.67 4.86
N PHE A 23 -0.87 2.99 4.08
CA PHE A 23 -0.80 4.26 3.36
C PHE A 23 -1.88 4.34 2.27
N LEU A 24 -2.11 3.24 1.55
CA LEU A 24 -3.19 3.14 0.56
C LEU A 24 -4.57 3.26 1.21
N LEU A 25 -4.79 2.58 2.34
CA LEU A 25 -6.04 2.69 3.11
C LEU A 25 -6.32 4.13 3.57
N ALA A 26 -5.29 4.83 4.05
CA ALA A 26 -5.39 6.22 4.44
C ALA A 26 -5.70 7.15 3.25
N MET A 27 -5.14 6.85 2.08
CA MET A 27 -5.37 7.60 0.85
C MET A 27 -6.79 7.40 0.28
N GLU A 28 -7.34 6.20 0.38
CA GLU A 28 -8.68 5.89 -0.12
C GLU A 28 -9.79 6.47 0.78
N GLY A 29 -9.62 6.37 2.11
CA GLY A 29 -10.62 6.85 3.05
C GLY A 29 -10.57 8.35 3.25
N SER A 30 -11.46 9.13 2.61
CA SER A 30 -11.54 10.59 2.79
C SER A 30 -11.76 11.03 4.25
N ASN A 31 -12.46 10.20 5.04
CA ASN A 31 -12.67 10.40 6.48
C ASN A 31 -11.55 9.85 7.37
N HIS A 32 -10.50 9.27 6.79
CA HIS A 32 -9.39 8.71 7.55
C HIS A 32 -8.56 9.84 8.17
N ARG A 33 -8.18 9.72 9.45
CA ARG A 33 -7.42 10.75 10.19
C ARG A 33 -6.17 11.22 9.43
N TYR A 34 -5.52 10.32 8.71
CA TYR A 34 -4.27 10.60 7.99
C TYR A 34 -4.46 10.96 6.50
N HIS A 35 -5.70 10.99 5.99
CA HIS A 35 -5.97 11.20 4.56
C HIS A 35 -5.29 12.45 3.98
N LYS A 36 -5.48 13.60 4.65
CA LYS A 36 -4.88 14.86 4.25
C LYS A 36 -3.35 14.81 4.27
N ALA A 37 -2.77 14.25 5.33
CA ALA A 37 -1.32 14.13 5.47
C ALA A 37 -0.71 13.24 4.38
N CYS A 38 -1.35 12.12 4.04
CA CYS A 38 -0.93 11.25 2.95
C CYS A 38 -0.99 11.97 1.59
N ARG A 39 -2.09 12.68 1.30
CA ARG A 39 -2.24 13.50 0.08
C ARG A 39 -1.14 14.55 -0.06
N ASP A 40 -0.87 15.29 1.00
CA ASP A 40 0.16 16.32 1.03
C ASP A 40 1.55 15.72 0.81
N LEU A 41 1.83 14.55 1.40
CA LEU A 41 3.08 13.83 1.21
C LEU A 41 3.27 13.36 -0.23
N VAL A 42 2.24 12.75 -0.85
CA VAL A 42 2.30 12.32 -2.25
C VAL A 42 2.56 13.51 -3.17
N SER A 43 1.89 14.63 -2.94
CA SER A 43 2.09 15.86 -3.72
C SER A 43 3.55 16.34 -3.64
N LYS A 44 4.11 16.44 -2.44
CA LYS A 44 5.51 16.86 -2.22
C LYS A 44 6.52 15.90 -2.84
N LEU A 45 6.29 14.60 -2.73
CA LEU A 45 7.18 13.58 -3.28
C LEU A 45 7.12 13.53 -4.81
N SER A 46 5.92 13.72 -5.38
CA SER A 46 5.71 13.82 -6.83
C SER A 46 6.43 15.03 -7.42
N GLN A 47 6.35 16.20 -6.76
CA GLN A 47 7.10 17.41 -7.16
C GLN A 47 8.62 17.21 -7.17
N LYS A 48 9.13 16.33 -6.30
CA LYS A 48 10.55 15.96 -6.23
C LYS A 48 10.95 14.88 -7.24
N GLY A 49 10.03 14.43 -8.11
CA GLY A 49 10.29 13.37 -9.08
C GLY A 49 10.45 11.99 -8.45
N THR A 50 9.87 11.77 -7.26
CA THR A 50 9.94 10.47 -6.57
C THR A 50 9.15 9.42 -7.34
N ARG A 51 9.75 8.26 -7.60
CA ARG A 51 9.06 7.09 -8.16
C ARG A 51 8.49 6.23 -7.05
N PHE A 52 7.21 5.92 -7.15
CA PHE A 52 6.50 5.08 -6.19
C PHE A 52 6.50 3.62 -6.63
N TYR A 53 6.74 2.71 -5.69
CA TYR A 53 6.75 1.27 -5.91
C TYR A 53 5.82 0.60 -4.91
N ILE A 54 5.05 -0.37 -5.40
CA ILE A 54 4.08 -1.14 -4.62
C ILE A 54 4.36 -2.60 -4.91
N SER A 55 4.48 -3.40 -3.86
CA SER A 55 4.60 -4.86 -3.98
C SER A 55 3.22 -5.48 -4.26
N PRO A 56 3.12 -6.56 -5.04
CA PRO A 56 1.87 -7.32 -5.19
C PRO A 56 1.24 -7.70 -3.84
N LEU A 57 2.04 -8.09 -2.85
CA LEU A 57 1.55 -8.44 -1.51
C LEU A 57 0.87 -7.27 -0.80
N VAL A 58 1.35 -6.04 -1.03
CA VAL A 58 0.74 -4.83 -0.46
C VAL A 58 -0.63 -4.57 -1.09
N ILE A 59 -0.79 -4.89 -2.38
CA ILE A 59 -2.07 -4.79 -3.08
C ILE A 59 -3.06 -5.81 -2.50
N ASP A 60 -2.63 -7.04 -2.29
CA ASP A 60 -3.45 -8.09 -1.69
C ASP A 60 -3.91 -7.72 -0.28
N GLU A 61 -3.00 -7.21 0.56
CA GLU A 61 -3.30 -6.73 1.91
C GLU A 61 -4.32 -5.57 1.89
N PHE A 62 -4.15 -4.61 0.99
CA PHE A 62 -5.07 -3.49 0.82
C PHE A 62 -6.49 -3.95 0.47
N TYR A 63 -6.63 -4.84 -0.52
CA TYR A 63 -7.93 -5.38 -0.91
C TYR A 63 -8.56 -6.23 0.21
N PHE A 64 -7.76 -7.07 0.86
CA PHE A 64 -8.22 -7.87 1.99
C PHE A 64 -8.77 -6.97 3.11
N ALA A 65 -8.10 -5.85 3.42
CA ALA A 65 -8.55 -4.90 4.40
C ALA A 65 -9.88 -4.23 4.02
N ILE A 66 -10.05 -3.78 2.77
CA ILE A 66 -11.31 -3.18 2.28
C ILE A 66 -12.47 -4.18 2.35
N ILE A 67 -12.25 -5.40 1.89
CA ILE A 67 -13.25 -6.48 1.92
C ILE A 67 -13.64 -6.77 3.38
N SER A 68 -12.65 -6.92 4.26
CA SER A 68 -12.83 -7.15 5.68
C SER A 68 -13.66 -6.05 6.35
N MET A 69 -13.33 -4.78 6.10
CA MET A 69 -14.07 -3.63 6.62
C MET A 69 -15.53 -3.61 6.12
N THR A 70 -15.74 -3.96 4.86
CA THR A 70 -17.09 -4.02 4.26
C THR A 70 -17.92 -5.15 4.85
N LEU A 71 -17.33 -6.33 5.03
CA LEU A 71 -18.01 -7.50 5.59
C LEU A 71 -18.31 -7.34 7.08
N ARG A 72 -17.43 -6.69 7.83
CA ARG A 72 -17.68 -6.31 9.23
C ARG A 72 -18.89 -5.40 9.36
N LYS A 73 -19.03 -4.40 8.48
CA LYS A 73 -20.24 -3.55 8.44
C LYS A 73 -21.51 -4.33 8.11
N LYS A 74 -21.39 -5.44 7.36
CA LYS A 74 -22.51 -6.31 6.98
C LYS A 74 -22.76 -7.48 7.96
N HIS A 75 -22.10 -7.52 9.12
CA HIS A 75 -22.18 -8.64 10.08
C HIS A 75 -21.86 -10.03 9.47
N LYS A 76 -21.08 -10.10 8.39
CA LYS A 76 -20.70 -11.36 7.70
C LYS A 76 -19.23 -11.74 7.93
N PHE A 77 -18.59 -11.11 8.92
CA PHE A 77 -17.12 -11.11 9.04
C PHE A 77 -16.54 -12.43 9.56
N GLU A 78 -17.25 -13.13 10.46
CA GLU A 78 -16.76 -14.38 11.07
C GLU A 78 -16.46 -15.46 10.02
N ASN A 79 -17.31 -15.59 8.99
CA ASN A 79 -17.13 -16.57 7.92
C ASN A 79 -15.90 -16.28 7.05
N VAL A 80 -15.50 -15.02 6.88
CA VAL A 80 -14.36 -14.65 6.03
C VAL A 80 -13.03 -14.78 6.76
N ILE A 81 -12.98 -14.50 8.07
CA ILE A 81 -11.78 -14.82 8.88
C ILE A 81 -11.57 -16.34 8.90
N TRP A 82 -12.64 -17.13 9.03
CA TRP A 82 -12.55 -18.59 9.01
C TRP A 82 -11.98 -19.09 7.69
N CYS A 83 -12.52 -18.65 6.55
CA CYS A 83 -12.00 -19.02 5.23
C CYS A 83 -10.54 -18.59 5.01
N TYR A 84 -10.12 -17.44 5.55
CA TYR A 84 -8.73 -16.99 5.38
C TYR A 84 -7.77 -17.81 6.25
N ARG A 85 -8.15 -18.13 7.49
CA ARG A 85 -7.37 -19.02 8.38
C ARG A 85 -7.28 -20.44 7.82
N THR A 86 -8.36 -21.01 7.31
CA THR A 86 -8.33 -22.39 6.80
C THR A 86 -7.53 -22.51 5.51
N ASN A 87 -7.61 -21.54 4.59
CA ASN A 87 -6.91 -21.62 3.31
C ASN A 87 -5.43 -21.23 3.37
N PHE A 88 -5.01 -20.37 4.31
CA PHE A 88 -3.61 -19.92 4.41
C PHE A 88 -2.84 -20.51 5.59
N SER A 89 -3.50 -21.10 6.60
CA SER A 89 -2.82 -21.76 7.72
C SER A 89 -2.63 -23.27 7.55
N ASN A 90 -3.25 -23.90 6.53
CA ASN A 90 -3.00 -25.30 6.20
C ASN A 90 -3.32 -25.59 4.71
N PRO A 91 -2.31 -25.72 3.83
CA PRO A 91 -2.55 -26.08 2.42
C PRO A 91 -3.04 -27.53 2.21
N HIS A 92 -3.29 -28.31 3.27
CA HIS A 92 -3.64 -29.74 3.18
C HIS A 92 -5.02 -30.14 3.70
N THR A 93 -5.90 -29.20 4.05
CA THR A 93 -7.26 -29.54 4.49
C THR A 93 -8.31 -28.68 3.79
N ALA A 94 -8.42 -28.81 2.48
CA ALA A 94 -9.67 -28.51 1.80
C ALA A 94 -10.65 -29.65 2.10
N PRO A 95 -11.84 -29.41 2.67
CA PRO A 95 -12.83 -30.45 2.86
C PRO A 95 -13.34 -30.91 1.49
N SER A 96 -13.11 -32.18 1.18
CA SER A 96 -13.77 -32.88 0.08
C SER A 96 -15.27 -32.79 0.26
N ALA A 97 -15.94 -32.14 -0.69
CA ALA A 97 -17.39 -32.13 -0.78
C ALA A 97 -17.90 -33.58 -0.90
N GLN A 98 -18.68 -34.00 0.09
CA GLN A 98 -19.60 -35.14 0.00
C GLN A 98 -21.02 -34.60 -0.05
#